data_AF-B2IU87-F1
#
_entry.id   AF-B2IU87-F1
#
_cell.length_a   1.000
_cell.length_b   1.000
_cell.length_c   1.000
_cell.angle_alpha   90.00
_cell.angle_beta   90.00
_cell.angle_gamma   90.00
#
_symmetry.space_group_name_H-M   'P 1'
#
loop_
_entity.id
_entity.type
_entity.pdbx_description
1 polymer ?
#
loop_
_entity_poly.entity_id
_entity_poly.type
_entity_poly.pdbx_seq_one_letter_code
_entity_poly.pdbx_strand_id
1 'polypeptide(L)'
;MSDKQVVESIQDKYDSLSPYLNEKTRRIWAAIEARSLGWGGVSQVALATGLSRTTIHAGIRLLLDASGEKTSNDDSNRIRSSGAGRKLLEEKDAMLLSDLESLIEPVTLGDPESPLKWTSKSVVKLAAALNIGGHRTSPKSVYNLLESLGYSLQSNRKTRDGSSHPDRDDQFLHISNQVLHFQSQNEPVISVDTKKKELIGDFKNSGTEWCEKEQPIEVKMHDFVDPKLGKAIPYGIYDLTSNQGWVNVGIDHDTAEFAVESIRHWWYSMGKQVYPSSEHIMITADCGGSNSYRSRLWKLKLQELATDTGKTIHVCHFPPGTSKWNKIEHRLFCHITQNWRGRPLTSLQVVINLIRNTTTTQGLEVEARLDPNLYKTGIKVTDQELDTIAIERNSFHGEWNYIIKPKVVS
;
A
#
# COMPACT_ATOMS: atom_id res chain seq x y z
N MET A 1 -22.41 -15.84 -66.41
CA MET A 1 -21.90 -14.46 -66.24
C MET A 1 -20.47 -14.45 -66.76
N SER A 2 -20.05 -13.38 -67.44
CA SER A 2 -18.63 -13.19 -67.72
C SER A 2 -17.88 -13.04 -66.39
N ASP A 3 -16.63 -13.54 -66.28
CA ASP A 3 -15.80 -13.36 -65.09
C ASP A 3 -15.73 -11.91 -64.61
N LYS A 4 -15.82 -10.96 -65.55
CA LYS A 4 -15.86 -9.52 -65.25
C LYS A 4 -17.13 -9.08 -64.51
N GLN A 5 -18.29 -9.61 -64.90
CA GLN A 5 -19.58 -9.30 -64.26
C GLN A 5 -19.66 -9.89 -62.84
N VAL A 6 -19.01 -11.04 -62.62
CA VAL A 6 -18.92 -11.68 -61.29
C VAL A 6 -18.06 -10.82 -60.36
N VAL A 7 -16.90 -10.35 -60.84
CA VAL A 7 -16.00 -9.47 -60.07
C VAL A 7 -16.68 -8.14 -59.72
N GLU A 8 -17.36 -7.51 -60.69
CA GLU A 8 -18.10 -6.26 -60.47
C GLU A 8 -19.21 -6.44 -59.41
N SER A 9 -19.99 -7.53 -59.49
CA SER A 9 -21.04 -7.80 -58.50
C SER A 9 -20.50 -8.05 -57.09
N ILE A 10 -19.35 -8.73 -56.96
CA ILE A 10 -18.72 -8.96 -55.65
C ILE A 10 -18.20 -7.64 -55.08
N GLN A 11 -17.63 -6.78 -55.92
CA GLN A 11 -17.11 -5.48 -55.53
C GLN A 11 -18.23 -4.60 -54.97
N ASP A 12 -19.37 -4.50 -55.66
CA ASP A 12 -20.52 -3.71 -55.20
C ASP A 12 -21.06 -4.18 -53.83
N LYS A 13 -21.17 -5.50 -53.64
CA LYS A 13 -21.58 -6.09 -52.36
C LYS A 13 -20.55 -5.79 -51.27
N TYR A 14 -19.27 -5.91 -51.57
CA TYR A 14 -18.20 -5.69 -50.62
C TYR A 14 -18.13 -4.22 -50.19
N ASP A 15 -18.20 -3.28 -51.13
CA ASP A 15 -18.13 -1.85 -50.84
C ASP A 15 -19.32 -1.39 -49.99
N SER A 16 -20.50 -1.98 -50.23
CA SER A 16 -21.70 -1.73 -49.41
C SER A 16 -21.58 -2.26 -47.98
N LEU A 17 -20.91 -3.39 -47.78
CA LEU A 17 -20.76 -4.04 -46.46
C LEU A 17 -19.49 -3.60 -45.71
N SER A 18 -18.45 -3.16 -46.43
CA SER A 18 -17.12 -2.84 -45.90
C SER A 18 -17.13 -1.89 -44.69
N PRO A 19 -17.99 -0.85 -44.61
CA PRO A 19 -18.10 0.02 -43.44
C PRO A 19 -18.60 -0.68 -42.17
N TYR A 20 -19.34 -1.78 -42.32
CA TYR A 20 -20.00 -2.52 -41.24
C TYR A 20 -19.25 -3.79 -40.84
N LEU A 21 -18.19 -4.16 -41.56
CA LEU A 21 -17.42 -5.38 -41.32
C LEU A 21 -16.13 -5.10 -40.53
N ASN A 22 -15.93 -5.85 -39.45
CA ASN A 22 -14.65 -5.93 -38.75
C ASN A 22 -13.68 -6.91 -39.46
N GLU A 23 -12.42 -6.97 -39.02
CA GLU A 23 -11.39 -7.79 -39.66
C GLU A 23 -11.77 -9.29 -39.74
N LYS A 24 -12.43 -9.82 -38.71
CA LYS A 24 -12.87 -11.23 -38.63
C LYS A 24 -14.03 -11.49 -39.57
N THR A 25 -15.07 -10.66 -39.54
CA THR A 25 -16.26 -10.83 -40.38
C THR A 25 -15.96 -10.59 -41.86
N ARG A 26 -15.05 -9.66 -42.16
CA ARG A 26 -14.54 -9.43 -43.52
C ARG A 26 -13.85 -10.66 -44.10
N ARG A 27 -13.00 -11.32 -43.30
CA ARG A 27 -12.30 -12.55 -43.67
C ARG A 27 -13.26 -13.72 -43.90
N ILE A 28 -14.26 -13.86 -43.04
CA ILE A 28 -15.30 -14.90 -43.14
C ILE A 28 -16.16 -14.68 -44.40
N TRP A 29 -16.63 -13.45 -44.63
CA TRP A 29 -17.44 -13.11 -45.79
C TRP A 29 -16.71 -13.39 -47.11
N ALA A 30 -15.45 -12.95 -47.22
CA ALA A 30 -14.63 -13.20 -48.40
C ALA A 30 -14.41 -14.70 -48.65
N ALA A 31 -14.29 -15.50 -47.59
CA ALA A 31 -14.18 -16.95 -47.70
C ALA A 31 -15.49 -17.63 -48.14
N ILE A 32 -16.65 -17.14 -47.68
CA ILE A 32 -17.96 -17.63 -48.12
C ILE A 32 -18.16 -17.36 -49.62
N GLU A 33 -17.87 -16.13 -50.07
CA GLU A 33 -18.01 -15.76 -51.48
C GLU A 33 -17.02 -16.51 -52.36
N ALA A 34 -15.78 -16.75 -51.88
CA ALA A 34 -14.82 -17.55 -52.62
C ALA A 34 -15.23 -19.03 -52.74
N ARG A 35 -15.90 -19.59 -51.72
CA ARG A 35 -16.41 -20.97 -51.74
C ARG A 35 -17.63 -21.12 -52.64
N SER A 36 -18.53 -20.14 -52.69
CA SER A 36 -19.74 -20.21 -53.52
C SER A 36 -19.43 -20.21 -55.02
N LEU A 37 -18.31 -19.61 -55.42
CA LEU A 37 -17.85 -19.52 -56.82
C LEU A 37 -17.05 -20.75 -57.29
N GLY A 38 -16.58 -21.60 -56.39
CA GLY A 38 -15.81 -22.81 -56.73
C GLY A 38 -14.43 -22.51 -57.33
N TRP A 39 -14.10 -23.13 -58.48
CA TRP A 39 -12.77 -23.00 -59.09
C TRP A 39 -12.52 -21.57 -59.57
N GLY A 40 -11.42 -20.96 -59.11
CA GLY A 40 -11.08 -19.56 -59.42
C GLY A 40 -11.70 -18.52 -58.49
N GLY A 41 -12.63 -18.92 -57.59
CA GLY A 41 -13.34 -18.00 -56.69
C GLY A 41 -12.43 -17.17 -55.79
N VAL A 42 -11.34 -17.74 -55.26
CA VAL A 42 -10.35 -17.00 -54.45
C VAL A 42 -9.69 -15.88 -55.25
N SER A 43 -9.38 -16.12 -56.53
CA SER A 43 -8.76 -15.11 -57.39
C SER A 43 -9.75 -14.00 -57.75
N GLN A 44 -11.00 -14.35 -58.03
CA GLN A 44 -12.07 -13.39 -58.34
C GLN A 44 -12.41 -12.50 -57.14
N VAL A 45 -12.52 -13.08 -55.93
CA VAL A 45 -12.77 -12.31 -54.70
C VAL A 45 -11.58 -11.44 -54.33
N ALA A 46 -10.35 -11.91 -54.50
CA ALA A 46 -9.15 -11.09 -54.28
C ALA A 46 -9.10 -9.89 -55.23
N LEU A 47 -9.45 -10.09 -56.51
CA LEU A 47 -9.56 -9.01 -57.50
C LEU A 47 -10.66 -8.00 -57.14
N ALA A 48 -11.83 -8.47 -56.73
CA ALA A 48 -12.98 -7.62 -56.40
C ALA A 48 -12.81 -6.81 -55.11
N THR A 49 -12.15 -7.38 -54.10
CA THR A 49 -12.10 -6.79 -52.74
C THR A 49 -10.75 -6.15 -52.38
N GLY A 50 -9.71 -6.41 -53.18
CA GLY A 50 -8.33 -6.05 -52.88
C GLY A 50 -7.71 -6.82 -51.71
N LEU A 51 -8.41 -7.83 -51.16
CA LEU A 51 -7.88 -8.67 -50.09
C LEU A 51 -6.81 -9.63 -50.61
N SER A 52 -5.79 -9.87 -49.78
CA SER A 52 -4.77 -10.85 -50.12
C SER A 52 -5.37 -12.26 -50.20
N ARG A 53 -4.89 -13.08 -51.14
CA ARG A 53 -5.32 -14.48 -51.27
C ARG A 53 -5.07 -15.27 -49.98
N THR A 54 -4.01 -14.95 -49.23
CA THR A 54 -3.70 -15.56 -47.94
C THR A 54 -4.76 -15.23 -46.88
N THR A 55 -5.31 -14.01 -46.87
CA THR A 55 -6.45 -13.65 -46.00
C THR A 55 -7.70 -14.48 -46.32
N ILE A 56 -8.01 -14.66 -47.61
CA ILE A 56 -9.18 -15.46 -48.05
C ILE A 56 -9.00 -16.94 -47.67
N HIS A 57 -7.81 -17.51 -47.90
CA HIS A 57 -7.49 -18.87 -47.47
C HIS A 57 -7.54 -19.06 -45.94
N ALA A 58 -7.10 -18.07 -45.17
CA ALA A 58 -7.23 -18.10 -43.71
C ALA A 58 -8.71 -18.11 -43.28
N GLY A 59 -9.58 -17.38 -43.98
CA GLY A 59 -11.03 -17.43 -43.75
C GLY A 59 -11.64 -18.78 -44.11
N ILE A 60 -11.20 -19.41 -45.22
CA ILE A 60 -11.66 -20.76 -45.61
C ILE A 60 -11.27 -21.79 -44.53
N ARG A 61 -10.04 -21.72 -44.01
CA ARG A 61 -9.59 -22.59 -42.91
C ARG A 61 -10.45 -22.42 -41.66
N LEU A 62 -10.74 -21.18 -41.26
CA LEU A 62 -11.64 -20.90 -40.14
C LEU A 62 -13.06 -21.48 -40.32
N LEU A 63 -13.60 -21.46 -41.55
CA LEU A 63 -14.90 -22.06 -41.86
C LEU A 63 -14.89 -23.59 -41.81
N LEU A 64 -13.76 -24.21 -42.17
CA LEU A 64 -13.59 -25.67 -42.10
C LEU A 64 -13.41 -26.12 -40.65
N ASP A 65 -12.62 -25.39 -39.86
CA ASP A 65 -12.41 -25.67 -38.43
C ASP A 65 -13.73 -25.51 -37.64
N ALA A 66 -14.57 -24.51 -37.96
CA ALA A 66 -15.88 -24.31 -37.32
C ALA A 66 -16.95 -25.35 -37.70
N SER A 67 -16.70 -26.18 -38.73
CA SER A 67 -17.60 -27.28 -39.12
C SER A 67 -17.33 -28.59 -38.38
N GLY A 68 -16.26 -28.66 -37.57
CA GLY A 68 -16.02 -29.70 -36.59
C GLY A 68 -16.22 -29.14 -35.18
N GLU A 69 -17.25 -29.62 -34.48
CA GLU A 69 -17.63 -29.25 -33.11
C GLU A 69 -18.06 -27.79 -32.91
N LYS A 70 -19.39 -27.59 -32.75
CA LYS A 70 -19.92 -26.45 -32.00
C LYS A 70 -19.47 -26.58 -30.55
N THR A 71 -18.25 -26.13 -30.25
CA THR A 71 -17.85 -25.89 -28.87
C THR A 71 -18.56 -24.63 -28.39
N SER A 72 -19.59 -24.87 -27.60
CA SER A 72 -20.17 -23.94 -26.65
C SER A 72 -19.08 -23.20 -25.87
N ASN A 73 -19.27 -21.89 -25.69
CA ASN A 73 -18.48 -20.95 -24.89
C ASN A 73 -17.21 -20.38 -25.54
N ASP A 74 -17.37 -19.66 -26.65
CA ASP A 74 -16.42 -18.59 -26.95
C ASP A 74 -17.13 -17.25 -26.76
N ASP A 75 -16.96 -16.67 -25.57
CA ASP A 75 -17.31 -15.30 -25.21
C ASP A 75 -16.39 -14.30 -25.95
N SER A 76 -16.11 -14.55 -27.24
CA SER A 76 -15.09 -13.86 -28.03
C SER A 76 -15.72 -12.89 -29.03
N ASN A 77 -16.03 -11.70 -28.51
CA ASN A 77 -15.99 -10.48 -29.32
C ASN A 77 -14.55 -10.12 -29.78
N ARG A 78 -13.62 -11.09 -29.73
CA ARG A 78 -12.19 -10.91 -29.99
C ARG A 78 -11.92 -11.03 -31.49
N ILE A 79 -11.56 -9.90 -32.09
CA ILE A 79 -11.32 -9.78 -33.55
C ILE A 79 -9.99 -10.47 -33.95
N ARG A 80 -9.02 -10.59 -33.04
CA ARG A 80 -7.68 -11.15 -33.29
C ARG A 80 -7.40 -12.38 -32.42
N SER A 81 -6.64 -13.36 -32.94
CA SER A 81 -6.14 -14.53 -32.17
C SER A 81 -5.31 -14.10 -30.96
N SER A 82 -5.28 -14.89 -29.88
CA SER A 82 -4.40 -14.65 -28.72
C SER A 82 -2.96 -14.39 -29.18
N GLY A 83 -2.29 -13.38 -28.60
CA GLY A 83 -0.94 -12.97 -28.99
C GLY A 83 -0.81 -11.97 -30.16
N ALA A 84 -1.88 -11.70 -30.92
CA ALA A 84 -1.82 -10.70 -32.01
C ALA A 84 -2.15 -9.27 -31.50
N GLY A 85 -1.11 -8.57 -31.05
CA GLY A 85 -1.18 -7.18 -30.55
C GLY A 85 0.20 -6.50 -30.55
N ARG A 86 0.22 -5.18 -30.29
CA ARG A 86 1.48 -4.46 -30.04
C ARG A 86 2.09 -5.05 -28.77
N LYS A 87 3.31 -5.59 -28.88
CA LYS A 87 4.10 -6.08 -27.74
C LYS A 87 4.11 -5.06 -26.60
N LEU A 88 3.95 -5.56 -25.38
CA LEU A 88 3.95 -4.72 -24.17
C LEU A 88 5.27 -3.95 -24.08
N LEU A 89 5.27 -2.78 -23.43
CA LEU A 89 6.50 -2.00 -23.24
C LEU A 89 7.55 -2.81 -22.47
N GLU A 90 7.09 -3.62 -21.51
CA GLU A 90 7.88 -4.57 -20.72
C GLU A 90 8.61 -5.61 -21.59
N GLU A 91 8.04 -5.99 -22.74
CA GLU A 91 8.65 -6.93 -23.69
C GLU A 91 9.66 -6.27 -24.62
N LYS A 92 9.66 -4.93 -24.71
CA LYS A 92 10.59 -4.16 -25.55
C LYS A 92 11.74 -3.55 -24.79
N ASP A 93 11.51 -3.27 -23.51
CA ASP A 93 12.46 -2.63 -22.61
C ASP A 93 12.51 -3.45 -21.32
N ALA A 94 13.45 -4.40 -21.28
CA ALA A 94 13.56 -5.36 -20.19
C ALA A 94 14.01 -4.71 -18.87
N MET A 95 14.63 -3.53 -18.93
CA MET A 95 15.08 -2.80 -17.74
C MET A 95 14.04 -1.81 -17.23
N LEU A 96 13.07 -1.40 -18.07
CA LEU A 96 12.02 -0.45 -17.69
C LEU A 96 11.29 -0.80 -16.39
N LEU A 97 11.00 -2.09 -16.17
CA LEU A 97 10.28 -2.53 -14.98
C LEU A 97 11.18 -2.40 -13.73
N SER A 98 12.43 -2.86 -13.83
CA SER A 98 13.44 -2.73 -12.78
C SER A 98 13.79 -1.27 -12.46
N ASP A 99 13.84 -0.39 -13.47
CA ASP A 99 14.18 1.03 -13.31
C ASP A 99 12.97 1.83 -12.79
N LEU A 100 11.74 1.45 -13.18
CA LEU A 100 10.52 1.98 -12.58
C LEU A 100 10.43 1.56 -11.11
N GLU A 101 10.68 0.29 -10.80
CA GLU A 101 10.81 -0.21 -9.44
C GLU A 101 11.92 0.54 -8.69
N SER A 102 13.08 0.79 -9.31
CA SER A 102 14.17 1.56 -8.68
C SER A 102 13.83 3.05 -8.44
N LEU A 103 12.92 3.62 -9.23
CA LEU A 103 12.45 4.99 -9.02
C LEU A 103 11.34 5.05 -7.96
N ILE A 104 10.64 3.93 -7.74
CA ILE A 104 9.66 3.71 -6.68
C ILE A 104 10.36 3.34 -5.36
N GLU A 105 11.44 2.59 -5.46
CA GLU A 105 12.31 2.05 -4.42
C GLU A 105 13.74 2.43 -4.78
N PRO A 106 14.32 3.53 -4.26
CA PRO A 106 15.75 3.78 -4.48
C PRO A 106 16.54 2.58 -3.95
N VAL A 107 17.11 1.81 -4.88
CA VAL A 107 17.71 0.50 -4.66
C VAL A 107 18.93 0.60 -3.75
N THR A 108 18.91 -0.13 -2.64
CA THR A 108 20.05 -0.97 -2.28
C THR A 108 19.72 -2.39 -2.71
N LEU A 109 20.58 -2.93 -3.57
CA LEU A 109 20.50 -4.27 -4.11
C LEU A 109 20.29 -5.30 -2.99
N GLY A 110 19.17 -6.01 -3.01
CA GLY A 110 18.99 -7.26 -2.27
C GLY A 110 18.23 -7.20 -0.94
N ASP A 111 17.50 -6.12 -0.64
CA ASP A 111 16.69 -6.03 0.59
C ASP A 111 15.22 -5.68 0.29
N PRO A 112 14.21 -6.51 0.67
CA PRO A 112 12.78 -6.24 0.45
C PRO A 112 12.21 -5.00 1.17
N GLU A 113 13.03 -4.32 1.98
CA GLU A 113 12.64 -3.27 2.91
C GLU A 113 13.28 -1.91 2.60
N SER A 114 12.80 -1.23 1.56
CA SER A 114 12.97 0.23 1.51
C SER A 114 12.06 0.91 2.58
N PRO A 115 12.61 1.69 3.52
CA PRO A 115 11.88 2.27 4.65
C PRO A 115 10.86 3.35 4.25
N LEU A 116 10.78 3.73 2.99
CA LEU A 116 9.74 4.58 2.42
C LEU A 116 9.17 3.98 1.14
N LYS A 117 8.47 2.84 1.23
CA LYS A 117 7.44 2.48 0.25
C LYS A 117 6.37 3.58 0.16
N TRP A 118 6.60 4.57 -0.68
CA TRP A 118 5.68 5.33 -1.53
C TRP A 118 6.39 6.58 -2.05
N THR A 119 6.40 6.75 -3.37
CA THR A 119 6.84 8.01 -3.95
C THR A 119 5.70 9.02 -3.89
N SER A 120 5.99 10.26 -3.46
CA SER A 120 5.11 11.43 -3.69
C SER A 120 5.15 11.88 -5.16
N LYS A 121 5.82 11.11 -6.04
CA LYS A 121 6.04 11.45 -7.44
C LYS A 121 4.80 11.08 -8.25
N SER A 122 4.21 12.07 -8.91
CA SER A 122 3.14 11.84 -9.89
C SER A 122 3.66 10.97 -11.04
N VAL A 123 2.75 10.27 -11.74
CA VAL A 123 3.07 9.52 -12.97
C VAL A 123 3.79 10.37 -14.02
N VAL A 124 3.63 11.69 -13.98
CA VAL A 124 4.35 12.65 -14.82
C VAL A 124 5.82 12.77 -14.42
N LYS A 125 6.11 12.89 -13.11
CA LYS A 125 7.49 12.93 -12.59
C LYS A 125 8.21 11.59 -12.79
N LEU A 126 7.51 10.46 -12.59
CA LEU A 126 8.06 9.12 -12.83
C LEU A 126 8.39 8.91 -14.31
N ALA A 127 7.49 9.30 -15.22
CA ALA A 127 7.77 9.26 -16.65
C ALA A 127 8.96 10.17 -17.02
N ALA A 128 9.04 11.38 -16.48
CA ALA A 128 10.18 12.28 -16.74
C ALA A 128 11.52 11.67 -16.27
N ALA A 129 11.55 11.08 -15.07
CA ALA A 129 12.74 10.41 -14.54
C ALA A 129 13.15 9.19 -15.38
N LEU A 130 12.19 8.34 -15.79
CA LEU A 130 12.45 7.23 -16.70
C LEU A 130 12.96 7.69 -18.07
N ASN A 131 12.43 8.79 -18.61
CA ASN A 131 12.91 9.34 -19.87
C ASN A 131 14.33 9.91 -19.75
N ILE A 132 14.70 10.48 -18.59
CA ILE A 132 16.09 10.89 -18.30
C ILE A 132 17.01 9.66 -18.24
N GLY A 133 16.53 8.54 -17.70
CA GLY A 133 17.23 7.24 -17.69
C GLY A 133 17.33 6.53 -19.05
N GLY A 134 16.76 7.11 -20.12
CA GLY A 134 16.87 6.58 -21.49
C GLY A 134 15.67 5.75 -21.96
N HIS A 135 14.66 5.52 -21.11
CA HIS A 135 13.43 4.85 -21.52
C HIS A 135 12.56 5.77 -22.37
N ARG A 136 11.67 5.20 -23.20
CA ARG A 136 10.66 5.98 -23.95
C ARG A 136 9.27 5.72 -23.38
N THR A 137 8.93 6.41 -22.30
CA THR A 137 7.67 6.20 -21.58
C THR A 137 6.81 7.45 -21.49
N SER A 138 5.50 7.26 -21.63
CA SER A 138 4.52 8.31 -21.37
C SER A 138 3.95 8.17 -19.95
N PRO A 139 3.40 9.25 -19.35
CA PRO A 139 2.72 9.15 -18.06
C PRO A 139 1.61 8.08 -18.04
N LYS A 140 0.92 7.86 -19.17
CA LYS A 140 -0.11 6.81 -19.29
C LYS A 140 0.49 5.40 -19.33
N SER A 141 1.66 5.24 -19.96
CA SER A 141 2.40 3.98 -19.95
C SER A 141 2.84 3.63 -18.53
N VAL A 142 3.38 4.59 -17.79
CA VAL A 142 3.77 4.42 -16.38
C VAL A 142 2.56 4.09 -15.50
N TYR A 143 1.42 4.74 -15.72
CA TYR A 143 0.19 4.41 -15.00
C TYR A 143 -0.25 2.95 -15.22
N ASN A 144 -0.28 2.49 -16.48
CA ASN A 144 -0.69 1.12 -16.79
C ASN A 144 0.30 0.08 -16.22
N LEU A 145 1.61 0.40 -16.18
CA LEU A 145 2.63 -0.43 -15.54
C LEU A 145 2.46 -0.51 -14.03
N LEU A 146 2.13 0.61 -13.40
CA LEU A 146 1.80 0.63 -11.97
C LEU A 146 0.55 -0.22 -11.69
N GLU A 147 -0.48 -0.10 -12.52
CA GLU A 147 -1.71 -0.90 -12.39
C GLU A 147 -1.45 -2.41 -12.56
N SER A 148 -0.61 -2.83 -13.51
CA SER A 148 -0.24 -4.24 -13.70
C SER A 148 0.58 -4.81 -12.54
N LEU A 149 1.39 -3.97 -11.89
CA LEU A 149 2.12 -4.30 -10.66
C LEU A 149 1.25 -4.24 -9.39
N GLY A 150 -0.06 -4.03 -9.53
CA GLY A 150 -1.01 -4.00 -8.41
C GLY A 150 -1.09 -2.65 -7.67
N TYR A 151 -0.43 -1.61 -8.18
CA TYR A 151 -0.54 -0.25 -7.64
C TYR A 151 -1.81 0.43 -8.14
N SER A 152 -2.50 1.17 -7.28
CA SER A 152 -3.70 1.93 -7.64
C SER A 152 -3.60 3.38 -7.23
N LEU A 153 -4.18 4.27 -8.03
CA LEU A 153 -4.26 5.70 -7.73
C LEU A 153 -5.32 5.92 -6.65
N GLN A 154 -4.87 6.08 -5.41
CA GLN A 154 -5.76 6.36 -4.29
C GLN A 154 -5.98 7.87 -4.18
N SER A 155 -7.25 8.31 -4.25
CA SER A 155 -7.60 9.71 -4.04
C SER A 155 -7.56 10.06 -2.54
N ASN A 156 -7.04 11.24 -2.21
CA ASN A 156 -7.20 11.78 -0.87
C ASN A 156 -8.64 12.24 -0.66
N ARG A 157 -9.38 11.59 0.25
CA ARG A 157 -10.64 12.14 0.78
C ARG A 157 -10.60 12.23 2.30
N LYS A 158 -10.06 13.36 2.78
CA LYS A 158 -10.56 14.19 3.89
C LYS A 158 -10.18 15.63 3.55
N THR A 159 -11.16 16.38 3.09
CA THR A 159 -11.09 17.84 2.90
C THR A 159 -11.07 18.54 4.25
N ARG A 160 -10.11 19.48 4.41
CA ARG A 160 -9.87 20.40 5.55
C ARG A 160 -9.03 19.83 6.70
N ASP A 161 -7.72 19.82 6.51
CA ASP A 161 -6.75 20.66 7.25
C ASP A 161 -5.34 20.12 7.01
N GLY A 162 -4.47 20.99 6.49
CA GLY A 162 -3.10 20.64 6.13
C GLY A 162 -2.65 21.55 5.01
N SER A 163 -2.24 22.76 5.37
CA SER A 163 -1.43 23.61 4.50
C SER A 163 -0.30 22.78 3.90
N SER A 164 -0.10 22.89 2.59
CA SER A 164 1.08 22.34 1.91
C SER A 164 2.32 22.92 2.60
N HIS A 165 2.95 22.17 3.49
CA HIS A 165 4.19 22.61 4.12
C HIS A 165 5.28 22.58 3.04
N PRO A 166 5.99 23.70 2.77
CA PRO A 166 6.96 23.79 1.68
C PRO A 166 8.06 22.71 1.80
N ASP A 167 8.45 22.37 3.03
CA ASP A 167 9.57 21.45 3.29
C ASP A 167 9.13 20.00 3.54
N ARG A 168 7.91 19.62 3.13
CA ARG A 168 7.36 18.29 3.41
C ARG A 168 8.23 17.18 2.84
N ASP A 169 8.62 17.28 1.57
CA ASP A 169 9.43 16.27 0.90
C ASP A 169 10.84 16.17 1.53
N ASP A 170 11.42 17.30 1.95
CA ASP A 170 12.73 17.34 2.60
C ASP A 170 12.70 16.69 3.99
N GLN A 171 11.62 16.86 4.75
CA GLN A 171 11.44 16.17 6.02
C GLN A 171 11.30 14.64 5.83
N PHE A 172 10.63 14.18 4.78
CA PHE A 172 10.59 12.75 4.48
C PHE A 172 11.97 12.20 4.13
N LEU A 173 12.73 12.93 3.30
CA LEU A 173 14.09 12.53 2.94
C LEU A 173 14.99 12.51 4.18
N HIS A 174 14.86 13.49 5.08
CA HIS A 174 15.58 13.52 6.35
C HIS A 174 15.28 12.29 7.21
N ILE A 175 14.01 11.96 7.41
CA ILE A 175 13.59 10.76 8.16
C ILE A 175 14.16 9.51 7.50
N SER A 176 14.04 9.36 6.18
CA SER A 176 14.57 8.22 5.44
C SER A 176 16.06 8.02 5.68
N ASN A 177 16.84 9.10 5.59
CA ASN A 177 18.28 9.06 5.75
C ASN A 177 18.66 8.69 7.20
N GLN A 178 17.93 9.21 8.19
CA GLN A 178 18.13 8.83 9.59
C GLN A 178 17.79 7.35 9.83
N VAL A 179 16.68 6.85 9.30
CA VAL A 179 16.30 5.43 9.41
C VAL A 179 17.39 4.53 8.84
N LEU A 180 17.85 4.81 7.61
CA LEU A 180 18.92 4.04 6.97
C LEU A 180 20.23 4.10 7.76
N HIS A 181 20.57 5.26 8.31
CA HIS A 181 21.77 5.42 9.14
C HIS A 181 21.71 4.53 10.39
N PHE A 182 20.61 4.55 11.14
CA PHE A 182 20.43 3.73 12.33
C PHE A 182 20.41 2.23 12.01
N GLN A 183 19.70 1.84 10.94
CA GLN A 183 19.68 0.46 10.46
C GLN A 183 21.08 -0.04 10.09
N SER A 184 21.92 0.80 9.46
CA SER A 184 23.30 0.44 9.14
C SER A 184 24.18 0.17 10.36
N GLN A 185 23.81 0.72 11.53
CA GLN A 185 24.49 0.51 12.80
C GLN A 185 23.81 -0.56 13.67
N ASN A 186 22.79 -1.24 13.13
CA ASN A 186 21.96 -2.20 13.87
C ASN A 186 21.34 -1.60 15.15
N GLU A 187 21.02 -0.30 15.11
CA GLU A 187 20.31 0.40 16.16
C GLU A 187 18.80 0.33 15.92
N PRO A 188 17.97 0.22 16.97
CA PRO A 188 16.53 0.12 16.83
C PRO A 188 15.91 1.39 16.23
N VAL A 189 15.07 1.17 15.22
CA VAL A 189 14.22 2.20 14.61
C VAL A 189 12.77 1.79 14.80
N ILE A 190 12.04 2.58 15.60
CA ILE A 190 10.63 2.32 15.89
C ILE A 190 9.71 3.42 15.36
N SER A 191 8.59 2.99 14.81
CA SER A 191 7.47 3.82 14.39
C SER A 191 6.35 3.66 15.41
N VAL A 192 5.90 4.79 15.97
CA VAL A 192 4.95 4.80 17.10
C VAL A 192 3.72 5.62 16.75
N ASP A 193 2.56 5.12 17.15
CA ASP A 193 1.28 5.80 16.99
C ASP A 193 0.19 5.17 17.86
N THR A 194 -0.87 5.92 18.13
CA THR A 194 -2.07 5.40 18.79
C THR A 194 -3.13 5.05 17.77
N LYS A 195 -3.58 3.79 17.76
CA LYS A 195 -4.74 3.40 16.96
C LYS A 195 -6.00 4.07 17.52
N LYS A 196 -6.95 4.38 16.64
CA LYS A 196 -8.29 4.86 17.04
C LYS A 196 -8.84 4.00 18.20
N LYS A 197 -9.39 4.67 19.21
CA LYS A 197 -10.02 4.03 20.37
C LYS A 197 -11.15 3.11 19.93
N GLU A 198 -11.13 1.87 20.41
CA GLU A 198 -12.17 0.89 20.12
C GLU A 198 -13.08 0.70 21.34
N LEU A 199 -14.37 0.55 21.07
CA LEU A 199 -15.38 0.26 22.09
C LEU A 199 -15.43 -1.26 22.32
N ILE A 200 -15.43 -1.67 23.59
CA ILE A 200 -15.48 -3.08 23.99
C ILE A 200 -16.93 -3.46 24.26
N GLY A 201 -17.40 -4.50 23.57
CA GLY A 201 -18.77 -4.98 23.61
C GLY A 201 -19.16 -5.69 22.32
N ASP A 202 -20.36 -6.26 22.28
CA ASP A 202 -20.92 -6.93 21.11
C ASP A 202 -21.34 -5.92 20.03
N PHE A 203 -20.41 -5.07 19.59
CA PHE A 203 -20.66 -4.05 18.57
C PHE A 203 -20.40 -4.61 17.18
N LYS A 204 -21.15 -4.08 16.21
CA LYS A 204 -21.01 -4.48 14.80
C LYS A 204 -19.71 -3.90 14.24
N ASN A 205 -18.68 -4.74 14.13
CA ASN A 205 -17.48 -4.41 13.36
C ASN A 205 -17.77 -4.54 11.86
N SER A 206 -17.29 -3.58 11.07
CA SER A 206 -17.48 -3.59 9.62
C SER A 206 -16.59 -4.64 8.96
N GLY A 207 -17.21 -5.61 8.29
CA GLY A 207 -16.55 -6.74 7.64
C GLY A 207 -17.48 -7.95 7.56
N THR A 208 -17.18 -8.87 6.66
CA THR A 208 -17.89 -10.15 6.51
C THR A 208 -16.87 -11.28 6.62
N GLU A 209 -17.03 -12.14 7.63
CA GLU A 209 -16.28 -13.40 7.73
C GLU A 209 -17.19 -14.56 7.29
N TRP A 210 -16.58 -15.62 6.76
CA TRP A 210 -17.29 -16.87 6.47
C TRP A 210 -17.54 -17.60 7.79
N CYS A 211 -18.81 -17.76 8.16
CA CYS A 211 -19.24 -18.57 9.31
C CYS A 211 -19.92 -19.85 8.82
N GLU A 212 -20.02 -20.86 9.69
CA GLU A 212 -20.85 -22.04 9.42
C GLU A 212 -22.30 -21.61 9.15
N LYS A 213 -22.96 -22.31 8.23
CA LYS A 213 -24.31 -22.00 7.78
C LYS A 213 -25.24 -22.02 9.01
N GLU A 214 -26.05 -20.96 9.16
CA GLU A 214 -27.07 -20.81 10.22
C GLU A 214 -26.57 -20.46 11.64
N GLN A 215 -25.29 -20.07 11.81
CA GLN A 215 -24.77 -19.52 13.08
C GLN A 215 -24.15 -18.11 12.93
N PRO A 216 -24.96 -17.07 12.67
CA PRO A 216 -24.46 -15.69 12.70
C PRO A 216 -24.10 -15.29 14.14
N ILE A 217 -22.97 -14.62 14.32
CA ILE A 217 -22.60 -14.04 15.62
C ILE A 217 -23.52 -12.86 15.89
N GLU A 218 -24.36 -12.96 16.92
CA GLU A 218 -25.31 -11.91 17.32
C GLU A 218 -24.55 -10.72 17.93
N VAL A 219 -24.83 -9.51 17.43
CA VAL A 219 -24.25 -8.25 17.92
C VAL A 219 -25.36 -7.28 18.33
N LYS A 220 -25.15 -6.49 19.38
CA LYS A 220 -26.10 -5.50 19.89
C LYS A 220 -26.33 -4.39 18.86
N MET A 221 -27.61 -4.01 18.67
CA MET A 221 -28.02 -2.99 17.69
C MET A 221 -27.64 -1.54 18.05
N HIS A 222 -27.15 -1.27 19.26
CA HIS A 222 -26.87 0.10 19.73
C HIS A 222 -25.49 0.21 20.38
N ASP A 223 -24.70 1.21 19.95
CA ASP A 223 -23.35 1.52 20.41
C ASP A 223 -23.32 2.21 21.80
N PHE A 224 -23.95 1.61 22.82
CA PHE A 224 -23.84 2.11 24.19
C PHE A 224 -22.62 1.49 24.88
N VAL A 225 -21.63 2.33 25.21
CA VAL A 225 -20.46 1.97 26.02
C VAL A 225 -20.95 1.29 27.30
N ASP A 226 -20.64 0.00 27.48
CA ASP A 226 -20.90 -0.66 28.75
C ASP A 226 -19.87 -0.14 29.77
N PRO A 227 -20.30 0.55 30.85
CA PRO A 227 -19.39 1.09 31.86
C PRO A 227 -18.52 0.01 32.54
N LYS A 228 -18.92 -1.27 32.46
CA LYS A 228 -18.17 -2.40 33.04
C LYS A 228 -17.15 -3.01 32.08
N LEU A 229 -17.30 -2.87 30.76
CA LEU A 229 -16.38 -3.44 29.76
C LEU A 229 -15.26 -2.47 29.35
N GLY A 230 -15.47 -1.16 29.52
CA GLY A 230 -14.44 -0.14 29.28
C GLY A 230 -14.17 0.16 27.80
N LYS A 231 -13.00 0.77 27.52
CA LYS A 231 -12.51 1.08 26.17
C LYS A 231 -11.11 0.50 26.00
N ALA A 232 -10.76 0.06 24.80
CA ALA A 232 -9.40 -0.33 24.46
C ALA A 232 -8.73 0.80 23.68
N ILE A 233 -7.56 1.23 24.14
CA ILE A 233 -6.69 2.19 23.46
C ILE A 233 -5.41 1.44 23.06
N PRO A 234 -5.33 0.92 21.83
CA PRO A 234 -4.12 0.25 21.36
C PRO A 234 -3.08 1.29 20.96
N TYR A 235 -1.98 1.35 21.71
CA TYR A 235 -0.79 2.10 21.33
C TYR A 235 0.21 1.13 20.72
N GLY A 236 0.57 1.36 19.46
CA GLY A 236 1.46 0.46 18.73
C GLY A 236 2.88 1.01 18.65
N ILE A 237 3.83 0.09 18.65
CA ILE A 237 5.23 0.28 18.32
C ILE A 237 5.54 -0.73 17.23
N TYR A 238 5.99 -0.25 16.08
CA TYR A 238 6.46 -1.10 14.99
C TYR A 238 7.96 -0.89 14.82
N ASP A 239 8.74 -1.95 14.98
CA ASP A 239 10.17 -1.95 14.72
C ASP A 239 10.41 -2.16 13.23
N LEU A 240 10.99 -1.15 12.58
CA LEU A 240 11.27 -1.15 11.14
C LEU A 240 12.44 -2.04 10.76
N THR A 241 13.27 -2.47 11.71
CA THR A 241 14.50 -3.21 11.45
C THR A 241 14.31 -4.70 11.67
N SER A 242 13.57 -5.09 12.71
CA SER A 242 13.25 -6.49 12.99
C SER A 242 11.92 -6.95 12.40
N ASN A 243 11.14 -6.04 11.80
CA ASN A 243 9.78 -6.27 11.31
C ASN A 243 8.86 -6.87 12.39
N GLN A 244 8.96 -6.36 13.62
CA GLN A 244 8.16 -6.79 14.77
C GLN A 244 7.23 -5.69 15.27
N GLY A 245 6.03 -6.08 15.70
CA GLY A 245 5.04 -5.20 16.31
C GLY A 245 4.90 -5.46 17.80
N TRP A 246 4.74 -4.39 18.57
CA TRP A 246 4.28 -4.42 19.95
C TRP A 246 3.06 -3.52 20.09
N VAL A 247 2.01 -4.00 20.76
CA VAL A 247 0.82 -3.19 21.06
C VAL A 247 0.53 -3.20 22.55
N ASN A 248 0.62 -2.03 23.16
CA ASN A 248 0.17 -1.81 24.53
C ASN A 248 -1.31 -1.42 24.49
N VAL A 249 -2.17 -2.19 25.14
CA VAL A 249 -3.62 -1.97 25.16
C VAL A 249 -4.00 -1.31 26.48
N GLY A 250 -4.17 0.01 26.45
CA GLY A 250 -4.60 0.81 27.61
C GLY A 250 -6.12 0.82 27.78
N ILE A 251 -6.56 1.01 29.02
CA ILE A 251 -8.00 1.03 29.40
C ILE A 251 -8.56 2.42 29.74
N ASP A 252 -7.68 3.43 29.81
CA ASP A 252 -7.99 4.74 30.36
C ASP A 252 -7.88 5.87 29.31
N HIS A 253 -6.78 6.62 29.30
CA HIS A 253 -6.55 7.75 28.40
C HIS A 253 -5.28 7.59 27.56
N ASP A 254 -5.36 8.04 26.31
CA ASP A 254 -4.20 8.21 25.44
C ASP A 254 -3.44 9.49 25.86
N THR A 255 -2.49 9.34 26.78
CA THR A 255 -1.65 10.43 27.29
C THR A 255 -0.21 10.26 26.82
N ALA A 256 0.57 11.34 26.89
CA ALA A 256 2.00 11.26 26.59
C ALA A 256 2.75 10.29 27.51
N GLU A 257 2.29 10.12 28.75
CA GLU A 257 2.82 9.14 29.69
C GLU A 257 2.53 7.71 29.22
N PHE A 258 1.30 7.43 28.80
CA PHE A 258 0.93 6.13 28.23
C PHE A 258 1.72 5.80 26.95
N ALA A 259 1.93 6.78 26.08
CA ALA A 259 2.73 6.62 24.87
C ALA A 259 4.18 6.21 25.17
N VAL A 260 4.82 6.87 26.15
CA VAL A 260 6.18 6.54 26.57
C VAL A 260 6.24 5.21 27.33
N GLU A 261 5.25 4.90 28.17
CA GLU A 261 5.21 3.59 28.83
C GLU A 261 5.04 2.45 27.83
N SER A 262 4.30 2.68 26.75
CA SER A 262 4.19 1.70 25.67
C SER A 262 5.56 1.40 25.06
N ILE A 263 6.39 2.44 24.83
CA ILE A 263 7.77 2.28 24.34
C ILE A 263 8.64 1.58 25.39
N ARG A 264 8.48 1.92 26.67
CA ARG A 264 9.20 1.25 27.77
C ARG A 264 8.90 -0.25 27.80
N HIS A 265 7.64 -0.62 27.69
CA HIS A 265 7.22 -2.01 27.63
C HIS A 265 7.80 -2.74 26.42
N TRP A 266 7.74 -2.14 25.22
CA TRP A 266 8.39 -2.69 24.04
C TRP A 266 9.90 -2.90 24.26
N TRP A 267 10.61 -1.93 24.84
CA TRP A 267 12.05 -2.03 25.08
C TRP A 267 12.37 -3.21 26.01
N TYR A 268 11.71 -3.31 27.16
CA TYR A 268 12.03 -4.38 28.11
C TYR A 268 11.50 -5.77 27.70
N SER A 269 10.44 -5.84 26.90
CA SER A 269 9.86 -7.11 26.46
C SER A 269 10.47 -7.66 25.17
N MET A 270 10.90 -6.79 24.26
CA MET A 270 11.41 -7.20 22.93
C MET A 270 12.73 -6.50 22.61
N GLY A 271 12.74 -5.16 22.62
CA GLY A 271 13.85 -4.36 22.10
C GLY A 271 15.21 -4.67 22.74
N LYS A 272 15.28 -4.82 24.06
CA LYS A 272 16.52 -5.07 24.80
C LYS A 272 17.17 -6.41 24.45
N GLN A 273 16.36 -7.42 24.13
CA GLN A 273 16.87 -8.74 23.72
C GLN A 273 17.40 -8.71 22.28
N VAL A 274 16.71 -7.98 21.39
CA VAL A 274 17.08 -7.85 19.97
C VAL A 274 18.28 -6.92 19.79
N TYR A 275 18.37 -5.85 20.60
CA TYR A 275 19.41 -4.82 20.51
C TYR A 275 20.19 -4.66 21.83
N PRO A 276 20.94 -5.69 22.29
CA PRO A 276 21.59 -5.66 23.60
C PRO A 276 22.74 -4.62 23.70
N SER A 277 23.39 -4.31 22.57
CA SER A 277 24.54 -3.39 22.51
C SER A 277 24.18 -2.00 21.98
N SER A 278 22.91 -1.77 21.63
CA SER A 278 22.43 -0.49 21.11
C SER A 278 22.65 0.62 22.12
N GLU A 279 23.17 1.77 21.71
CA GLU A 279 23.26 2.96 22.57
C GLU A 279 22.13 3.97 22.28
N HIS A 280 21.44 3.78 21.17
CA HIS A 280 20.48 4.74 20.64
C HIS A 280 19.13 4.11 20.32
N ILE A 281 18.04 4.87 20.47
CA ILE A 281 16.71 4.47 20.00
C ILE A 281 16.18 5.56 19.08
N MET A 282 15.92 5.24 17.82
CA MET A 282 15.27 6.15 16.89
C MET A 282 13.76 5.95 16.89
N ILE A 283 13.01 7.03 17.06
CA ILE A 283 11.56 7.07 17.09
C ILE A 283 11.06 7.96 15.96
N THR A 284 10.24 7.38 15.07
CA THR A 284 9.43 8.14 14.12
C THR A 284 8.01 8.24 14.65
N ALA A 285 7.47 9.45 14.74
CA ALA A 285 6.15 9.70 15.34
C ALA A 285 5.35 10.74 14.54
N ASP A 286 4.04 10.72 14.71
CA ASP A 286 3.18 11.76 14.15
C ASP A 286 3.29 13.07 14.93
N CYS A 287 2.81 14.17 14.33
CA CYS A 287 2.80 15.49 14.96
C CYS A 287 1.66 15.72 15.96
N GLY A 288 0.69 14.81 16.06
CA GLY A 288 -0.56 14.96 16.83
C GLY A 288 -0.62 14.08 18.07
N GLY A 289 -1.74 14.13 18.82
CA GLY A 289 -2.02 13.16 19.89
C GLY A 289 -1.06 13.21 21.10
N SER A 290 -0.89 12.04 21.73
CA SER A 290 -0.08 11.83 22.93
C SER A 290 1.42 11.99 22.68
N ASN A 291 1.89 11.69 21.48
CA ASN A 291 3.28 11.80 21.04
C ASN A 291 3.56 13.12 20.29
N SER A 292 2.70 14.14 20.41
CA SER A 292 2.88 15.41 19.69
C SER A 292 4.20 16.11 20.04
N TYR A 293 4.89 16.64 19.03
CA TYR A 293 6.11 17.44 19.20
C TYR A 293 5.93 18.69 20.10
N ARG A 294 4.70 19.19 20.22
CA ARG A 294 4.34 20.34 21.08
C ARG A 294 4.14 19.93 22.55
N SER A 295 3.97 18.64 22.81
CA SER A 295 3.72 18.11 24.15
C SER A 295 4.98 18.22 25.01
N ARG A 296 4.88 19.01 26.09
CA ARG A 296 5.94 19.13 27.10
C ARG A 296 6.09 17.84 27.90
N LEU A 297 4.95 17.20 28.21
CA LEU A 297 4.91 15.93 28.93
C LEU A 297 5.56 14.79 28.15
N TRP A 298 5.39 14.78 26.82
CA TRP A 298 6.06 13.81 25.94
C TRP A 298 7.58 13.88 26.09
N LYS A 299 8.16 15.08 26.01
CA LYS A 299 9.61 15.28 26.16
C LYS A 299 10.09 14.91 27.57
N LEU A 300 9.34 15.28 28.60
CA LEU A 300 9.67 14.94 29.99
C LEU A 300 9.68 13.41 30.20
N LYS A 301 8.65 12.72 29.71
CA LYS A 301 8.55 11.26 29.86
C LYS A 301 9.62 10.54 29.03
N LEU A 302 9.94 11.02 27.83
CA LEU A 302 11.08 10.51 27.07
C LEU A 302 12.42 10.72 27.82
N GLN A 303 12.59 11.82 28.56
CA GLN A 303 13.76 12.01 29.42
C GLN A 303 13.83 10.96 30.53
N GLU A 304 12.70 10.66 31.19
CA GLU A 304 12.63 9.59 32.20
C GLU A 304 12.98 8.23 31.59
N LEU A 305 12.47 7.94 30.39
CA LEU A 305 12.79 6.72 29.64
C LEU A 305 14.27 6.63 29.25
N ALA A 306 14.83 7.70 28.70
CA ALA A 306 16.24 7.76 28.31
C ALA A 306 17.15 7.51 29.53
N THR A 307 16.82 8.16 30.65
CA THR A 307 17.56 8.03 31.92
C THR A 307 17.49 6.60 32.48
N ASP A 308 16.30 5.99 32.50
CA ASP A 308 16.09 4.62 32.99
C ASP A 308 16.80 3.57 32.12
N THR A 309 16.71 3.72 30.80
CA THR A 309 17.29 2.75 29.85
C THR A 309 18.77 2.97 29.60
N GLY A 310 19.30 4.13 29.96
CA GLY A 310 20.64 4.59 29.60
C GLY A 310 20.84 4.82 28.09
N LYS A 311 19.75 4.92 27.31
CA LYS A 311 19.80 5.08 25.85
C LYS A 311 19.57 6.52 25.44
N THR A 312 20.23 6.92 24.37
CA THR A 312 19.99 8.22 23.72
C THR A 312 18.81 8.08 22.77
N ILE A 313 17.75 8.87 22.99
CA ILE A 313 16.53 8.77 22.18
C ILE A 313 16.54 9.85 21.10
N HIS A 314 16.47 9.44 19.84
CA HIS A 314 16.35 10.31 18.68
C HIS A 314 14.89 10.31 18.22
N VAL A 315 14.28 11.48 18.11
CA VAL A 315 12.88 11.61 17.67
C VAL A 315 12.83 12.41 16.39
N CYS A 316 12.11 11.89 15.40
CA CYS A 316 11.77 12.59 14.16
C CYS A 316 10.25 12.57 13.95
N HIS A 317 9.64 13.75 13.88
CA HIS A 317 8.21 13.86 13.62
C HIS A 317 7.88 13.97 12.13
N PHE A 318 6.85 13.27 11.69
CA PHE A 318 6.28 13.45 10.35
C PHE A 318 5.52 14.79 10.26
N PRO A 319 5.56 15.51 9.12
CA PRO A 319 4.85 16.78 8.97
C PRO A 319 3.34 16.69 9.28
N PRO A 320 2.68 17.78 9.72
CA PRO A 320 1.25 17.79 9.96
C PRO A 320 0.43 17.30 8.74
N GLY A 321 -0.63 16.53 9.00
CA GLY A 321 -1.48 15.97 7.93
C GLY A 321 -0.87 14.77 7.19
N THR A 322 0.23 14.21 7.70
CA THR A 322 0.93 13.08 7.07
C THR A 322 0.93 11.80 7.90
N SER A 323 -0.04 11.61 8.80
CA SER A 323 -0.15 10.39 9.63
C SER A 323 -0.18 9.08 8.83
N LYS A 324 -0.79 9.11 7.64
CA LYS A 324 -0.78 7.98 6.69
C LYS A 324 0.63 7.56 6.23
N TRP A 325 1.65 8.38 6.43
CA TRP A 325 3.01 8.09 5.99
C TRP A 325 3.83 7.42 7.09
N ASN A 326 3.31 7.37 8.31
CA ASN A 326 3.87 6.63 9.41
C ASN A 326 3.75 5.13 9.14
N LYS A 327 4.86 4.38 9.24
CA LYS A 327 4.89 2.98 8.78
C LYS A 327 3.99 2.05 9.58
N ILE A 328 3.82 2.33 10.86
CA ILE A 328 2.91 1.62 11.75
C ILE A 328 1.48 1.52 11.20
N GLU A 329 0.96 2.55 10.51
CA GLU A 329 -0.39 2.52 9.94
C GLU A 329 -0.56 1.42 8.88
N HIS A 330 0.50 1.18 8.11
CA HIS A 330 0.49 0.29 6.96
C HIS A 330 1.19 -1.04 7.16
N ARG A 331 1.94 -1.19 8.24
CA ARG A 331 2.65 -2.42 8.58
C ARG A 331 2.08 -3.11 9.82
N LEU A 332 1.42 -2.38 10.72
CA LEU A 332 0.85 -2.96 11.94
C LEU A 332 -0.67 -2.80 11.96
N PHE A 333 -1.15 -1.56 11.91
CA PHE A 333 -2.57 -1.26 12.12
C PHE A 333 -3.48 -1.74 11.00
N CYS A 334 -3.02 -1.80 9.76
CA CYS A 334 -3.79 -2.34 8.64
C CYS A 334 -4.11 -3.82 8.84
N HIS A 335 -3.14 -4.62 9.31
CA HIS A 335 -3.28 -6.06 9.53
C HIS A 335 -4.11 -6.35 10.79
N ILE A 336 -3.91 -5.56 11.86
CA ILE A 336 -4.78 -5.61 13.03
C ILE A 336 -6.24 -5.33 12.64
N THR A 337 -6.49 -4.30 11.84
CA THR A 337 -7.85 -4.00 11.35
C THR A 337 -8.41 -5.12 10.47
N GLN A 338 -7.59 -5.78 9.64
CA GLN A 338 -8.02 -6.93 8.85
C GLN A 338 -8.46 -8.09 9.75
N ASN A 339 -7.71 -8.38 10.80
CA ASN A 339 -8.02 -9.46 11.75
C ASN A 339 -9.20 -9.18 12.68
N TRP A 340 -9.61 -7.92 12.80
CA TRP A 340 -10.81 -7.52 13.55
C TRP A 340 -12.08 -7.54 12.71
N ARG A 341 -11.99 -7.70 11.38
CA ARG A 341 -13.17 -7.68 10.49
C ARG A 341 -14.13 -8.78 10.87
N GLY A 342 -15.40 -8.42 11.09
CA GLY A 342 -16.48 -9.37 11.35
C GLY A 342 -16.50 -10.00 12.76
N ARG A 343 -15.51 -9.72 13.62
CA ARG A 343 -15.45 -10.28 14.98
C ARG A 343 -15.86 -9.26 16.04
N PRO A 344 -16.81 -9.57 16.94
CA PRO A 344 -17.12 -8.68 18.05
C PRO A 344 -15.97 -8.64 19.05
N LEU A 345 -15.61 -7.45 19.51
CA LEU A 345 -14.60 -7.23 20.55
C LEU A 345 -15.24 -7.37 21.93
N THR A 346 -15.59 -8.62 22.29
CA THR A 346 -16.40 -8.92 23.49
C THR A 346 -15.67 -8.68 24.80
N SER A 347 -14.32 -8.68 24.80
CA SER A 347 -13.50 -8.41 25.98
C SER A 347 -12.11 -7.88 25.61
N LEU A 348 -11.41 -7.29 26.58
CA LEU A 348 -10.00 -6.89 26.46
C LEU A 348 -9.10 -8.06 26.05
N GLN A 349 -9.38 -9.26 26.57
CA GLN A 349 -8.61 -10.46 26.23
C GLN A 349 -8.81 -10.85 24.76
N VAL A 350 -10.02 -10.71 24.23
CA VAL A 350 -10.29 -10.95 22.80
C VAL A 350 -9.54 -9.93 21.94
N VAL A 351 -9.54 -8.65 22.32
CA VAL A 351 -8.75 -7.61 21.61
C VAL A 351 -7.27 -8.01 21.57
N ILE A 352 -6.68 -8.36 22.71
CA ILE A 352 -5.27 -8.75 22.82
C ILE A 352 -4.97 -10.00 21.98
N ASN A 353 -5.81 -11.03 22.07
CA ASN A 353 -5.63 -12.27 21.32
C ASN A 353 -5.73 -12.02 19.81
N LEU A 354 -6.66 -11.17 19.36
CA LEU A 354 -6.78 -10.81 17.94
C LEU A 354 -5.57 -10.02 17.44
N ILE A 355 -5.02 -9.12 18.27
CA ILE A 355 -3.79 -8.42 17.93
C ILE A 355 -2.61 -9.41 17.84
N ARG A 356 -2.43 -10.28 18.84
CA ARG A 356 -1.33 -11.27 18.86
C ARG A 356 -1.36 -12.25 17.69
N ASN A 357 -2.56 -12.62 17.24
CA ASN A 357 -2.73 -13.49 16.08
C ASN A 357 -2.49 -12.78 14.74
N THR A 358 -2.05 -11.52 14.77
CA THR A 358 -1.69 -10.77 13.56
C THR A 358 -0.34 -11.21 13.04
N THR A 359 -0.38 -12.10 12.05
CA THR A 359 0.77 -12.54 11.28
C THR A 359 0.59 -12.21 9.80
N THR A 360 1.69 -12.01 9.09
CA THR A 360 1.67 -11.78 7.63
C THR A 360 2.55 -12.81 6.94
N THR A 361 2.32 -13.01 5.64
CA THR A 361 3.21 -13.84 4.80
C THR A 361 4.64 -13.30 4.72
N GLN A 362 4.85 -12.04 5.12
CA GLN A 362 6.15 -11.37 5.19
C GLN A 362 6.82 -11.50 6.56
N GLY A 363 6.28 -12.32 7.47
CA GLY A 363 6.91 -12.63 8.76
C GLY A 363 6.70 -11.58 9.86
N LEU A 364 5.73 -10.67 9.71
CA LEU A 364 5.35 -9.78 10.82
C LEU A 364 4.87 -10.60 12.01
N GLU A 365 5.51 -10.43 13.15
CA GLU A 365 5.05 -10.94 14.45
C GLU A 365 4.59 -9.77 15.31
N VAL A 366 3.42 -9.91 15.93
CA VAL A 366 2.85 -8.87 16.79
C VAL A 366 2.62 -9.42 18.18
N GLU A 367 3.28 -8.80 19.16
CA GLU A 367 2.98 -9.02 20.57
C GLU A 367 2.01 -7.95 21.08
N ALA A 368 1.15 -8.33 22.03
CA ALA A 368 0.24 -7.39 22.65
C ALA A 368 0.08 -7.64 24.14
N ARG A 369 -0.07 -6.57 24.92
CA ARG A 369 -0.20 -6.64 26.38
C ARG A 369 -1.27 -5.69 26.88
N LEU A 370 -1.98 -6.09 27.93
CA LEU A 370 -2.86 -5.21 28.69
C LEU A 370 -2.04 -4.28 29.59
N ASP A 371 -2.33 -2.99 29.52
CA ASP A 371 -1.86 -2.00 30.48
C ASP A 371 -3.01 -1.60 31.42
N PRO A 372 -3.02 -2.09 32.68
CA PRO A 372 -4.04 -1.75 33.66
C PRO A 372 -3.79 -0.41 34.35
N ASN A 373 -2.71 0.30 34.03
CA ASN A 373 -2.38 1.57 34.67
C ASN A 373 -3.39 2.67 34.32
N LEU A 374 -3.56 3.61 35.24
CA LEU A 374 -4.43 4.77 35.09
C LEU A 374 -3.59 6.02 34.82
N TYR A 375 -3.91 6.74 33.75
CA TYR A 375 -3.10 7.85 33.26
C TYR A 375 -3.85 9.17 33.41
N LYS A 376 -3.41 10.00 34.36
CA LYS A 376 -4.06 11.27 34.66
C LYS A 376 -3.97 12.22 33.46
N THR A 377 -5.09 12.83 33.11
CA THR A 377 -5.15 13.88 32.08
C THR A 377 -4.88 15.25 32.69
N GLY A 378 -4.45 16.21 31.85
CA GLY A 378 -4.27 17.60 32.27
C GLY A 378 -3.02 17.88 33.11
N ILE A 379 -2.04 16.96 33.12
CA ILE A 379 -0.74 17.19 33.77
C ILE A 379 -0.04 18.38 33.09
N LYS A 380 0.26 19.40 33.86
CA LYS A 380 1.01 20.57 33.41
C LYS A 380 2.48 20.40 33.78
N VAL A 381 3.34 20.48 32.77
CA VAL A 381 4.79 20.51 32.96
C VAL A 381 5.22 21.96 33.11
N THR A 382 5.86 22.27 34.23
CA THR A 382 6.42 23.59 34.54
C THR A 382 7.63 23.92 33.67
N ASP A 383 8.02 25.20 33.60
CA ASP A 383 9.23 25.62 32.88
C ASP A 383 10.49 25.04 33.50
N GLN A 384 10.55 24.98 34.83
CA GLN A 384 11.66 24.35 35.56
C GLN A 384 11.84 22.88 35.17
N GLU A 385 10.76 22.09 35.10
CA GLU A 385 10.84 20.69 34.69
C GLU A 385 11.31 20.52 33.24
N LEU A 386 10.84 21.39 32.33
CA LEU A 386 11.29 21.39 30.93
C LEU A 386 12.77 21.73 30.80
N ASP A 387 13.25 22.74 31.54
CA ASP A 387 14.63 23.19 31.49
C ASP A 387 15.59 22.11 32.00
N THR A 388 15.10 21.17 32.81
CA THR A 388 15.91 20.03 33.20
C THR A 388 16.19 19.08 32.02
N ILE A 389 15.39 19.05 30.96
CA ILE A 389 15.49 18.03 29.91
C ILE A 389 16.80 18.24 29.12
N ALA A 390 17.59 17.18 29.00
CA ALA A 390 18.80 17.13 28.19
C ALA A 390 18.46 16.95 26.70
N ILE A 391 17.77 17.94 26.14
CA ILE A 391 17.30 17.95 24.74
C ILE A 391 18.25 18.72 23.83
N GLU A 392 18.70 18.08 22.77
CA GLU A 392 19.46 18.69 21.67
C GLU A 392 18.57 18.74 20.43
N ARG A 393 18.28 19.95 19.94
CA ARG A 393 17.44 20.14 18.75
C ARG A 393 18.30 20.08 17.50
N ASN A 394 17.79 19.43 16.45
CA ASN A 394 18.47 19.41 15.17
C ASN A 394 18.47 20.81 14.53
N SER A 395 19.51 21.11 13.75
CA SER A 395 19.57 22.30 12.89
C SER A 395 18.45 22.33 11.84
N PHE A 396 17.99 21.16 11.37
CA PHE A 396 16.90 21.01 10.42
C PHE A 396 15.61 20.64 11.16
N HIS A 397 14.62 21.55 11.15
CA HIS A 397 13.36 21.41 11.87
C HIS A 397 13.53 20.92 13.31
N GLY A 398 14.28 21.65 14.14
CA GLY A 398 14.57 21.28 15.53
C GLY A 398 13.34 21.14 16.44
N GLU A 399 12.19 21.66 16.00
CA GLU A 399 10.87 21.44 16.59
C GLU A 399 10.34 20.02 16.36
N TRP A 400 10.71 19.38 15.25
CA TRP A 400 10.31 18.02 14.85
C TRP A 400 11.42 16.99 15.05
N ASN A 401 12.67 17.41 14.99
CA ASN A 401 13.83 16.53 15.03
C ASN A 401 14.70 16.90 16.23
N TYR A 402 14.78 16.01 17.22
CA TYR A 402 15.52 16.27 18.44
C TYR A 402 16.04 14.99 19.09
N ILE A 403 17.03 15.15 19.94
CA ILE A 403 17.72 14.08 20.65
C ILE A 403 17.54 14.33 22.15
N ILE A 404 17.22 13.29 22.91
CA ILE A 404 17.15 13.33 24.37
C ILE A 404 18.21 12.39 24.91
N LYS A 405 19.18 12.97 25.63
CA LYS A 405 20.29 12.22 26.21
C LYS A 405 19.91 11.66 27.59
N PRO A 406 20.41 10.48 27.97
CA PRO A 406 20.25 9.98 29.32
C PRO A 406 20.93 10.94 30.30
N LYS A 407 20.28 11.18 31.44
CA LYS A 407 20.95 11.86 32.56
C LYS A 407 21.71 10.83 33.36
N VAL A 408 22.92 11.18 33.80
CA VAL A 408 23.63 10.38 34.79
C VAL A 408 22.88 10.58 36.12
N VAL A 409 22.22 9.53 36.61
CA VAL A 409 21.68 9.52 37.97
C VAL A 409 22.87 9.27 38.90
N SER A 410 23.41 10.34 39.47
CA SER A 410 24.51 10.30 40.45
C SER A 410 24.07 9.75 41.79
#